data_AF-W9VW08-F1
#
_entry.id   AF-W9VW08-F1
#
_cell.length_a   1.000
_cell.length_b   1.000
_cell.length_c   1.000
_cell.angle_alpha   90.00
_cell.angle_beta   90.00
_cell.angle_gamma   90.00
#
_symmetry.space_group_name_H-M   'P 1'
#
loop_
_entity.id
_entity.type
_entity.pdbx_description
1 polymer ?
#
loop_
_entity_poly.entity_id
_entity_poly.type
_entity_poly.pdbx_seq_one_letter_code
_entity_poly.pdbx_strand_id
1 'polypeptide(L)'
;MPATFEDGKLKLTEGSVAEKAHVLCRNASIVLEAAGSSLEKAVKVTVFFADLDDFKEFNDVYAQYFPQKPARSAIEAKRLPAGVTLEMELIAVQ
;
A
#
# COMPACT_ATOMS: atom_id res chain seq x y z
N MET A 1 2.38 2.48 -5.06
CA MET A 1 2.10 3.93 -4.91
C MET A 1 0.59 4.20 -4.84
N PRO A 2 0.13 5.19 -4.05
CA PRO A 2 -1.28 5.53 -3.90
C PRO A 2 -1.75 6.35 -5.11
N ALA A 3 -2.33 5.68 -6.09
CA ALA A 3 -2.82 6.32 -7.30
C ALA A 3 -4.08 5.60 -7.80
N THR A 4 -4.96 6.33 -8.48
CA THR A 4 -6.12 5.77 -9.18
C THR A 4 -5.95 5.93 -10.69
N PHE A 5 -6.65 5.10 -11.45
CA PHE A 5 -6.75 5.22 -12.90
C PHE A 5 -8.06 5.94 -13.22
N GLU A 6 -7.98 7.18 -13.72
CA GLU A 6 -9.13 8.00 -14.14
C GLU A 6 -8.87 8.48 -15.57
N ASP A 7 -9.85 8.33 -16.47
CA ASP A 7 -9.79 8.77 -17.88
C ASP A 7 -8.53 8.32 -18.64
N GLY A 8 -8.07 7.09 -18.40
CA GLY A 8 -6.88 6.54 -19.03
C GLY A 8 -5.55 7.10 -18.51
N LYS A 9 -5.57 7.87 -17.42
CA LYS A 9 -4.41 8.49 -16.79
C LYS A 9 -4.26 8.05 -15.33
N LEU A 10 -3.00 7.94 -14.90
CA LEU A 10 -2.66 7.79 -13.49
C LEU A 10 -2.82 9.13 -12.78
N LYS A 11 -3.62 9.15 -11.73
CA LYS A 11 -3.81 10.29 -10.83
C LYS A 11 -3.35 9.91 -9.43
N LEU A 12 -2.42 10.67 -8.86
CA LEU A 12 -1.96 10.44 -7.50
C LEU A 12 -3.08 10.75 -6.51
N THR A 13 -3.21 9.91 -5.48
CA THR A 13 -4.14 10.16 -4.39
C THR A 13 -3.55 11.20 -3.47
N GLU A 14 -4.22 12.35 -3.41
CA GLU A 14 -3.99 13.39 -2.42
C GLU A 14 -4.82 13.10 -1.16
N GLY A 15 -4.50 13.78 -0.05
CA GLY A 15 -5.22 13.63 1.22
C GLY A 15 -4.42 12.96 2.32
N SER A 16 -5.15 12.44 3.31
CA SER A 16 -4.63 11.82 4.53
C SER A 16 -3.83 10.54 4.27
N VAL A 17 -3.05 10.12 5.26
CA VAL A 17 -2.31 8.85 5.24
C VAL A 17 -3.30 7.69 5.12
N ALA A 18 -4.43 7.77 5.83
CA ALA A 18 -5.48 6.76 5.78
C ALA A 18 -6.06 6.60 4.37
N GLU A 19 -6.40 7.70 3.68
CA GLU A 19 -6.92 7.65 2.29
C GLU A 19 -5.91 7.00 1.34
N LYS A 20 -4.64 7.39 1.44
CA LYS A 20 -3.56 6.79 0.65
C LYS A 20 -3.37 5.30 0.96
N ALA A 21 -3.45 4.91 2.23
CA ALA A 21 -3.34 3.51 2.66
C ALA A 21 -4.48 2.64 2.11
N HIS A 22 -5.72 3.14 2.13
CA HIS A 22 -6.87 2.47 1.51
C HIS A 22 -6.66 2.26 0.01
N VAL A 23 -6.16 3.27 -0.71
CA VAL A 23 -5.86 3.14 -2.14
C VAL A 23 -4.75 2.13 -2.39
N LEU A 24 -3.67 2.14 -1.60
CA LEU A 24 -2.59 1.16 -1.70
C LEU A 24 -3.10 -0.29 -1.55
N CYS A 25 -3.91 -0.55 -0.51
CA CYS A 25 -4.44 -1.89 -0.26
C CYS A 25 -5.45 -2.32 -1.33
N ARG A 26 -6.32 -1.42 -1.78
CA ARG A 26 -7.28 -1.70 -2.86
C ARG A 26 -6.57 -2.02 -4.18
N ASN A 27 -5.57 -1.23 -4.55
CA ASN A 27 -4.79 -1.46 -5.77
C ASN A 27 -4.09 -2.81 -5.72
N ALA A 28 -3.50 -3.15 -4.56
CA ALA A 28 -2.88 -4.44 -4.37
C ALA A 28 -3.89 -5.60 -4.49
N SER A 29 -5.10 -5.46 -3.93
CA SER A 29 -6.17 -6.46 -4.10
C SER A 29 -6.50 -6.70 -5.57
N ILE A 30 -6.73 -5.62 -6.34
CA ILE A 30 -7.06 -5.70 -7.77
C ILE A 30 -5.96 -6.45 -8.55
N VAL A 31 -4.69 -6.13 -8.30
CA VAL A 31 -3.56 -6.77 -8.99
C VAL A 31 -3.44 -8.24 -8.61
N LEU A 32 -3.61 -8.59 -7.33
CA LEU A 32 -3.58 -9.98 -6.88
C LEU A 32 -4.75 -10.79 -7.42
N GLU A 33 -5.97 -10.23 -7.45
CA GLU A 33 -7.16 -10.86 -8.01
C GLU A 33 -6.97 -11.16 -9.50
N ALA A 34 -6.44 -10.21 -10.26
CA ALA A 34 -6.09 -10.42 -11.67
C ALA A 34 -5.04 -11.52 -11.88
N ALA A 35 -4.20 -11.77 -10.88
CA ALA A 35 -3.21 -12.85 -10.86
C ALA A 35 -3.73 -14.18 -10.23
N GLY A 36 -5.01 -14.26 -9.85
CA GLY A 36 -5.59 -15.46 -9.23
C GLY A 36 -5.21 -15.67 -7.75
N SER A 37 -4.76 -14.61 -7.07
CA SER A 37 -4.41 -14.58 -5.65
C SER A 37 -5.36 -13.65 -4.87
N SER A 38 -5.03 -13.34 -3.62
CA SER A 38 -5.77 -12.39 -2.77
C SER A 38 -4.87 -11.81 -1.69
N LEU A 39 -5.29 -10.70 -1.05
CA LEU A 39 -4.55 -10.12 0.07
C LEU A 39 -4.35 -11.10 1.23
N GLU A 40 -5.29 -12.01 1.46
CA GLU A 40 -5.20 -13.07 2.49
C GLU A 40 -4.01 -14.01 2.27
N LYS A 41 -3.57 -14.16 1.01
CA LYS A 41 -2.42 -14.99 0.61
C LYS A 41 -1.10 -14.21 0.61
N ALA A 42 -1.10 -12.95 1.04
CA ALA A 42 0.14 -12.18 1.20
C ALA A 42 1.04 -12.84 2.26
N VAL A 43 2.32 -12.99 1.93
CA VAL A 43 3.34 -13.58 2.82
C VAL A 43 4.39 -12.56 3.26
N LYS A 44 4.63 -11.51 2.46
CA LYS A 44 5.53 -10.40 2.77
C LYS A 44 4.92 -9.09 2.33
N VAL A 45 5.02 -8.05 3.15
CA VAL A 45 4.73 -6.66 2.81
C VAL A 45 5.95 -5.80 3.15
N THR A 46 6.36 -4.92 2.24
CA THR A 46 7.32 -3.85 2.53
C THR A 46 6.63 -2.51 2.34
N VAL A 47 6.72 -1.63 3.34
CA VAL A 47 6.14 -0.30 3.31
C VAL A 47 7.25 0.73 3.41
N PHE A 48 7.22 1.71 2.51
CA PHE A 48 8.15 2.83 2.48
C PHE A 48 7.40 4.11 2.80
N PHE A 49 7.90 4.85 3.78
CA PHE A 49 7.38 6.14 4.23
C PHE A 49 8.33 7.25 3.80
N ALA A 50 7.80 8.40 3.40
CA ALA A 50 8.60 9.62 3.30
C ALA A 50 8.86 10.25 4.68
N ASP A 51 7.95 10.02 5.63
CA ASP A 51 8.01 10.48 7.02
C ASP A 51 7.38 9.40 7.92
N LEU A 52 8.10 8.91 8.94
CA LEU A 52 7.59 7.90 9.87
C LEU A 52 6.55 8.43 10.87
N ASP A 53 6.30 9.73 10.96
CA ASP A 53 5.18 10.26 11.74
C ASP A 53 3.81 9.74 11.21
N ASP A 54 3.74 9.40 9.92
CA ASP A 54 2.59 8.78 9.27
C ASP A 54 2.34 7.32 9.70
N PHE A 55 3.30 6.68 10.39
CA PHE A 55 3.30 5.24 10.66
C PHE A 55 2.06 4.78 11.43
N LYS A 56 1.64 5.55 12.44
CA LYS A 56 0.50 5.16 13.28
C LYS A 56 -0.79 5.11 12.46
N GLU A 57 -1.08 6.18 11.73
CA GLU A 57 -2.30 6.30 10.93
C GLU A 57 -2.35 5.24 9.82
N PHE A 58 -1.21 4.99 9.15
CA PHE A 58 -1.11 3.91 8.17
C PHE A 58 -1.41 2.54 8.81
N ASN A 59 -0.87 2.29 9.99
CA ASN A 59 -1.01 0.99 10.66
C ASN A 59 -2.46 0.68 11.05
N ASP A 60 -3.24 1.71 11.42
CA ASP A 60 -4.66 1.59 11.77
C ASP A 60 -5.50 1.13 10.55
N VAL A 61 -5.14 1.57 9.34
CA VAL A 61 -5.76 1.09 8.09
C VAL A 61 -5.20 -0.28 7.69
N TYR A 62 -3.88 -0.47 7.73
CA TYR A 62 -3.21 -1.71 7.35
C TYR A 62 -3.77 -2.93 8.11
N ALA A 63 -4.05 -2.78 9.41
CA ALA A 63 -4.58 -3.85 10.25
C ALA A 63 -5.97 -4.35 9.79
N GLN A 64 -6.74 -3.54 9.06
CA GLN A 64 -8.05 -3.90 8.51
C GLN A 64 -7.93 -4.79 7.27
N TYR A 65 -6.83 -4.64 6.50
CA TYR A 65 -6.62 -5.37 5.25
C TYR A 65 -5.78 -6.64 5.40
N PHE A 66 -4.95 -6.73 6.45
CA PHE A 66 -4.02 -7.85 6.66
C PHE A 66 -4.21 -8.52 8.03
N PRO A 67 -5.41 -9.08 8.33
CA PRO A 67 -5.66 -9.76 9.61
C PRO A 67 -4.75 -10.98 9.85
N GLN A 68 -4.26 -11.60 8.77
CA GLN A 68 -3.32 -12.73 8.80
C GLN A 68 -1.87 -12.33 9.13
N LYS A 69 -1.56 -11.04 9.21
CA LYS A 69 -0.26 -10.49 9.64
C LYS A 69 0.94 -11.10 8.89
N PRO A 70 1.09 -10.83 7.58
CA PRO A 70 2.27 -11.28 6.83
C PRO A 70 3.56 -10.70 7.43
N ALA A 71 4.71 -11.30 7.11
CA ALA A 71 5.99 -10.72 7.47
C ALA A 71 6.05 -9.27 6.94
N ARG A 72 6.50 -8.33 7.77
CA ARG A 72 6.46 -6.90 7.42
C ARG A 72 7.81 -6.23 7.67
N SER A 73 8.17 -5.36 6.74
CA SER A 73 9.22 -4.35 6.93
C SER A 73 8.61 -2.97 6.67
N ALA A 74 8.95 -1.99 7.51
CA ALA A 74 8.52 -0.61 7.36
C ALA A 74 9.74 0.28 7.56
N ILE A 75 10.05 1.14 6.59
CA ILE A 75 11.23 2.00 6.64
C ILE A 75 10.90 3.41 6.12
N GLU A 76 11.64 4.39 6.61
CA GLU A 76 11.68 5.72 6.01
C GLU A 76 12.65 5.74 4.83
N ALA A 77 12.26 6.37 3.73
CA ALA A 77 13.10 6.59 2.57
C ALA A 77 13.18 8.09 2.27
N LYS A 78 14.40 8.59 2.00
CA LYS A 78 14.64 10.02 1.75
C LYS A 78 13.75 10.61 0.66
N ARG A 79 13.45 9.85 -0.40
CA ARG A 79 12.56 10.23 -1.50
C ARG A 79 11.91 9.00 -2.11
N LEU A 80 10.63 9.13 -2.47
CA LEU A 80 9.89 8.12 -3.22
C LEU A 80 9.61 8.59 -4.66
N PRO A 81 9.43 7.66 -5.62
CA PRO A 81 9.04 7.99 -7.00
C PRO A 81 7.83 8.91 -7.08
N ALA A 82 7.82 9.81 -8.07
CA ALA A 82 6.73 10.77 -8.30
C ALA A 82 6.38 11.70 -7.12
N GLY A 83 7.23 11.78 -6.08
CA GLY A 83 7.00 12.65 -4.92
C GLY A 83 5.90 12.17 -3.98
N VAL A 84 5.51 10.89 -4.02
CA VAL A 84 4.51 10.34 -3.10
C VAL A 84 5.07 10.24 -1.68
N THR A 85 4.17 10.20 -0.68
CA THR A 85 4.57 10.07 0.73
C THR A 85 4.56 8.63 1.25
N LEU A 86 3.94 7.71 0.50
CA LEU A 86 3.81 6.30 0.86
C LEU A 86 3.98 5.40 -0.36
N GLU A 87 4.64 4.27 -0.17
CA GLU A 87 4.71 3.20 -1.15
C GLU A 87 4.63 1.83 -0.48
N MET A 88 4.06 0.86 -1.17
CA MET A 88 3.89 -0.49 -0.67
C MET A 88 4.14 -1.50 -1.79
N GLU A 89 4.96 -2.49 -1.49
CA GLU A 89 5.09 -3.73 -2.27
C GLU A 89 4.66 -4.91 -1.41
N LEU A 90 4.25 -6.01 -2.05
CA LEU A 90 3.96 -7.25 -1.38
C LEU A 90 4.24 -8.46 -2.25
N ILE A 91 4.42 -9.61 -1.60
CA ILE A 91 4.51 -10.92 -2.22
C ILE A 91 3.35 -11.74 -1.69
N ALA A 92 2.62 -12.41 -2.59
CA ALA A 92 1.53 -13.32 -2.25
C ALA A 92 1.69 -14.65 -3.02
N VAL A 93 1.12 -15.71 -2.47
CA VAL A 93 1.06 -17.03 -3.12
C VAL A 93 -0.22 -17.16 -3.95
N GLN A 94 -0.19 -17.98 -5.00
CA GLN A 94 -1.36 -18.33 -5.80
C GLN A 94 -2.12 -19.50 -5.18
#